data_AF-A0A7I8EZ65-F1
#
_entry.id   AF-A0A7I8EZ65-F1
#
_cell.length_a   1.000
_cell.length_b   1.000
_cell.length_c   1.000
_cell.angle_alpha   90.00
_cell.angle_beta   90.00
_cell.angle_gamma   90.00
#
_symmetry.space_group_name_H-M   'P 1'
#
loop_
_entity.id
_entity.type
_entity.pdbx_description
1 polymer ?
#
loop_
_entity_poly.entity_id
_entity_poly.type
_entity_poly.pdbx_seq_one_letter_code
_entity_poly.pdbx_strand_id
1 'polypeptide(L)'
;MTDTHSVQPHHRARLLFDAGALHYDFGPTHPLNPNRIRALMDLLQCSNLWNPDDPHTALALTAAATEEQLTLIHSPAYVAAVRELSQPLADGVNMQARQQQRSELASRYGFGDSGTPPATGTGMLRTWVSRCISIVN
;
A
#
# COMPACT_ATOMS: atom_id res chain seq x y z
N MET A 1 -52.36 -14.47 -12.62
CA MET A 1 -51.44 -14.54 -11.47
C MET A 1 -50.04 -14.73 -12.03
N THR A 2 -49.33 -13.64 -12.30
CA THR A 2 -47.93 -13.66 -12.72
C THR A 2 -47.19 -12.77 -11.75
N ASP A 3 -46.59 -13.39 -10.74
CA ASP A 3 -45.64 -12.72 -9.85
C ASP A 3 -44.39 -12.42 -10.66
N THR A 4 -44.29 -11.17 -11.11
CA THR A 4 -43.07 -10.61 -11.66
C THR A 4 -42.15 -10.35 -10.47
N HIS A 5 -41.34 -11.35 -10.11
CA HIS A 5 -40.25 -11.18 -9.15
C HIS A 5 -39.32 -10.09 -9.70
N SER A 6 -39.44 -8.89 -9.16
CA SER A 6 -38.51 -7.79 -9.42
C SER A 6 -37.13 -8.23 -8.93
N VAL A 7 -36.25 -8.57 -9.87
CA VAL A 7 -34.85 -8.87 -9.59
C VAL A 7 -34.23 -7.57 -9.07
N GLN A 8 -34.09 -7.48 -7.75
CA GLN A 8 -33.39 -6.39 -7.09
C GLN A 8 -31.98 -6.28 -7.66
N PRO A 9 -31.42 -5.07 -7.85
CA PRO A 9 -30.10 -4.91 -8.41
C PRO A 9 -29.09 -5.69 -7.56
N HIS A 10 -28.48 -6.70 -8.17
CA HIS A 10 -27.36 -7.41 -7.57
C HIS A 10 -26.26 -6.39 -7.28
N HIS A 11 -25.93 -6.15 -6.02
CA HIS A 11 -24.82 -5.26 -5.68
C HIS A 11 -23.56 -5.78 -6.38
N ARG A 12 -23.04 -5.00 -7.32
CA ARG A 12 -21.82 -5.33 -8.06
C ARG A 12 -20.62 -4.87 -7.25
N ALA A 13 -19.89 -5.81 -6.67
CA ALA A 13 -18.60 -5.56 -6.04
C ALA A 13 -17.48 -5.80 -7.06
N ARG A 14 -16.47 -4.92 -7.07
CA ARG A 14 -15.24 -5.08 -7.84
C ARG A 14 -14.05 -4.79 -6.95
N LEU A 15 -12.94 -5.47 -7.19
CA LEU A 15 -11.73 -5.35 -6.39
C LEU A 15 -10.63 -4.63 -7.15
N LEU A 16 -10.10 -3.57 -6.55
CA LEU A 16 -8.82 -2.97 -6.95
C LEU A 16 -7.72 -3.70 -6.18
N PHE A 17 -6.88 -4.46 -6.88
CA PHE A 17 -5.79 -5.20 -6.26
C PHE A 17 -4.49 -5.02 -7.03
N ASP A 18 -3.44 -4.70 -6.28
CA ASP A 18 -2.08 -4.57 -6.77
C ASP A 18 -1.20 -5.66 -6.16
N ALA A 19 -0.63 -6.53 -7.01
CA ALA A 19 0.28 -7.60 -6.58
C ALA A 19 1.55 -7.08 -5.88
N GLY A 20 1.90 -5.79 -6.06
CA GLY A 20 2.95 -5.12 -5.31
C GLY A 20 2.73 -5.16 -3.79
N ALA A 21 1.47 -5.21 -3.32
CA ALA A 21 1.15 -5.32 -1.90
C ALA A 21 1.66 -6.62 -1.26
N LEU A 22 1.91 -7.67 -2.05
CA LEU A 22 2.45 -8.94 -1.57
C LEU A 22 3.95 -8.87 -1.23
N HIS A 23 4.63 -7.78 -1.63
CA HIS A 23 6.08 -7.60 -1.46
C HIS A 23 6.43 -6.69 -0.27
N TYR A 24 5.44 -6.22 0.51
CA TYR A 24 5.72 -5.42 1.70
C TYR A 24 6.41 -6.26 2.77
N ASP A 25 7.59 -5.84 3.21
CA ASP A 25 8.29 -6.48 4.32
C ASP A 25 8.24 -5.57 5.55
N PHE A 26 7.46 -5.97 6.55
CA PHE A 26 7.39 -5.29 7.86
C PHE A 26 8.26 -5.99 8.91
N GLY A 27 9.00 -7.02 8.53
CA GLY A 27 9.76 -7.88 9.42
C GLY A 27 9.02 -9.18 9.78
N PRO A 28 9.78 -10.21 10.20
CA PRO A 28 9.30 -11.59 10.32
C PRO A 28 8.21 -11.78 11.39
N THR A 29 8.17 -10.93 12.41
CA THR A 29 7.23 -11.02 13.55
C THR A 29 6.12 -9.97 13.49
N HIS A 30 6.05 -9.16 12.43
CA HIS A 30 5.08 -8.08 12.36
C HIS A 30 3.67 -8.62 12.02
N PRO A 31 2.61 -8.20 12.73
CA PRO A 31 1.25 -8.73 12.53
C PRO A 31 0.67 -8.44 11.14
N LEU A 32 1.15 -7.40 10.46
CA LEU A 32 0.78 -7.04 9.08
C LEU A 32 1.56 -7.85 8.02
N ASN A 33 1.66 -9.17 8.20
CA ASN A 33 2.33 -10.04 7.25
C ASN A 33 1.54 -10.15 5.92
N PRO A 34 2.14 -9.91 4.73
CA PRO A 34 1.45 -9.96 3.43
C PRO A 34 0.85 -11.33 3.07
N ASN A 35 1.27 -12.40 3.73
CA ASN A 35 0.67 -13.74 3.53
C ASN A 35 -0.84 -13.73 3.79
N ARG A 36 -1.35 -12.81 4.63
CA ARG A 36 -2.80 -12.63 4.80
C ARG A 36 -3.50 -12.18 3.52
N ILE A 37 -2.85 -11.30 2.74
CA ILE A 37 -3.39 -10.76 1.49
C ILE A 37 -3.32 -11.85 0.43
N ARG A 38 -2.21 -12.60 0.37
CA ARG A 38 -2.09 -13.78 -0.51
C ARG A 38 -3.24 -14.76 -0.28
N ALA A 39 -3.44 -15.19 0.96
CA ALA A 39 -4.50 -16.14 1.32
C ALA A 39 -5.90 -15.62 0.97
N LEU A 40 -6.15 -14.31 1.15
CA LEU A 40 -7.40 -13.68 0.73
C LEU A 40 -7.61 -13.77 -0.78
N MET A 41 -6.59 -13.41 -1.59
CA MET A 41 -6.70 -13.44 -3.04
C MET A 41 -6.87 -14.88 -3.55
N ASP A 42 -6.12 -15.83 -3.01
CA ASP A 42 -6.24 -17.25 -3.34
C ASP A 42 -7.66 -17.75 -3.05
N LEU A 43 -8.22 -17.42 -1.88
CA LEU A 43 -9.59 -17.78 -1.50
C LEU A 43 -10.63 -17.21 -2.48
N LEU A 44 -10.49 -15.94 -2.86
CA LEU A 44 -11.42 -15.28 -3.80
C LEU A 44 -11.37 -15.93 -5.18
N GLN A 45 -10.18 -16.29 -5.67
CA GLN A 45 -10.01 -16.99 -6.94
C GLN A 45 -10.59 -18.40 -6.88
N CYS A 46 -10.26 -19.19 -5.86
CA CYS A 46 -10.79 -20.55 -5.70
C CYS A 46 -12.32 -20.59 -5.52
N SER A 47 -12.90 -19.51 -5.01
CA SER A 47 -14.36 -19.36 -4.85
C SER A 47 -15.05 -18.81 -6.09
N ASN A 48 -14.33 -18.54 -7.18
CA ASN A 48 -14.83 -17.86 -8.40
C ASN A 48 -15.47 -16.49 -8.11
N LEU A 49 -15.02 -15.80 -7.06
CA LEU A 49 -15.52 -14.46 -6.69
C LEU A 49 -14.67 -13.34 -7.27
N TRP A 50 -13.46 -13.66 -7.74
CA TRP A 50 -12.56 -12.69 -8.34
C TRP A 50 -11.71 -13.34 -9.44
N ASN A 51 -11.57 -12.64 -10.56
CA ASN A 51 -10.64 -12.96 -11.63
C ASN A 51 -9.99 -11.65 -12.13
N PRO A 52 -8.65 -11.53 -12.16
CA PRO A 52 -7.98 -10.32 -12.61
C PRO A 52 -8.30 -9.95 -14.07
N ASP A 53 -8.66 -10.93 -14.91
CA ASP A 53 -8.98 -10.72 -16.32
C ASP A 53 -10.49 -10.44 -16.55
N ASP A 54 -11.31 -10.45 -15.49
CA ASP A 54 -12.75 -10.19 -15.56
C ASP A 54 -13.10 -8.77 -15.06
N PRO A 55 -13.51 -7.84 -15.95
CA PRO A 55 -13.89 -6.47 -15.56
C PRO A 55 -15.16 -6.40 -14.71
N HIS A 56 -15.92 -7.50 -14.57
CA HIS A 56 -17.07 -7.57 -13.67
C HIS A 56 -16.66 -7.79 -12.21
N THR A 57 -15.45 -8.30 -11.94
CA THR A 57 -14.96 -8.57 -10.58
C THR A 57 -13.67 -7.81 -10.24
N ALA A 58 -12.92 -7.34 -11.23
CA ALA A 58 -11.69 -6.56 -11.04
C ALA A 58 -11.80 -5.09 -11.52
N LEU A 59 -11.07 -4.20 -10.84
CA LEU A 59 -10.81 -2.83 -11.30
C LEU A 59 -9.40 -2.73 -11.84
N ALA A 60 -9.24 -1.99 -12.94
CA ALA A 60 -7.92 -1.66 -13.47
C ALA A 60 -7.16 -0.78 -12.48
N LEU A 61 -5.85 -1.03 -12.34
CA LEU A 61 -4.97 -0.19 -11.53
C LEU A 61 -4.89 1.22 -12.11
N THR A 62 -5.03 2.21 -11.24
CA THR A 62 -4.79 3.61 -11.57
C THR A 62 -3.33 3.98 -11.34
N ALA A 63 -2.92 5.15 -11.82
CA ALA A 63 -1.61 5.69 -11.50
C ALA A 63 -1.45 5.88 -9.99
N ALA A 64 -0.19 5.88 -9.55
CA ALA A 64 0.18 6.36 -8.22
C ALA A 64 -0.43 7.73 -7.94
N ALA A 65 -0.82 8.00 -6.69
CA ALA A 65 -1.24 9.35 -6.35
C ALA A 65 -0.09 10.34 -6.49
N THR A 66 -0.44 11.54 -6.91
CA THR A 66 0.50 12.65 -7.02
C THR A 66 0.78 13.29 -5.66
N GLU A 67 1.83 14.10 -5.59
CA GLU A 67 2.17 14.85 -4.38
C GLU A 67 1.05 15.85 -4.02
N GLU A 68 0.39 16.43 -5.03
CA GLU A 68 -0.76 17.31 -4.84
C GLU A 68 -1.94 16.57 -4.20
N GLN A 69 -2.21 15.34 -4.64
CA GLN A 69 -3.26 14.50 -4.05
C GLN A 69 -2.93 14.10 -2.60
N LEU A 70 -1.67 13.74 -2.35
CA LEU A 70 -1.18 13.41 -1.02
C LEU A 70 -1.30 14.57 -0.03
N THR A 71 -1.01 15.78 -0.50
CA THR A 71 -0.98 16.99 0.33
C THR A 71 -2.36 17.58 0.61
N LEU A 72 -3.44 17.00 0.06
CA LEU A 72 -4.81 17.32 0.46
C LEU A 72 -5.07 16.99 1.94
N ILE A 73 -4.40 15.96 2.47
CA ILE A 73 -4.58 15.48 3.84
C ILE A 73 -3.26 15.56 4.64
N HIS A 74 -2.13 15.29 3.99
CA HIS A 74 -0.84 15.24 4.67
C HIS A 74 -0.07 16.56 4.55
N SER A 75 0.70 16.90 5.59
CA SER A 75 1.61 18.04 5.48
C SER A 75 2.71 17.77 4.44
N PRO A 76 3.16 18.79 3.67
CA PRO A 76 4.27 18.62 2.73
C PRO A 76 5.54 18.09 3.40
N ALA A 77 5.82 18.51 4.64
CA ALA A 77 6.97 18.06 5.41
C ALA A 77 6.90 16.55 5.73
N TYR A 78 5.72 16.02 6.05
CA TYR A 78 5.52 14.58 6.26
C TYR A 78 5.72 13.80 4.95
N VAL A 79 5.15 14.28 3.84
CA VAL A 79 5.33 13.64 2.53
C VAL A 79 6.80 13.59 2.14
N ALA A 80 7.54 14.69 2.33
CA ALA A 80 8.98 14.75 2.10
C ALA A 80 9.76 13.78 3.00
N ALA A 81 9.39 13.68 4.29
CA ALA A 81 10.03 12.76 5.22
C ALA A 81 9.83 11.29 4.82
N VAL A 82 8.60 10.91 4.47
CA VAL A 82 8.32 9.57 3.94
C VAL A 82 9.17 9.30 2.70
N ARG A 83 9.22 10.23 1.74
CA ARG A 83 10.03 10.07 0.52
C ARG A 83 11.51 9.87 0.82
N GLU A 84 12.08 10.62 1.76
CA GLU A 84 13.49 10.44 2.15
C GLU A 84 13.70 9.07 2.79
N LEU A 85 12.83 8.67 3.71
CA LEU A 85 12.88 7.35 4.34
C LEU A 85 12.67 6.21 3.34
N SER A 86 11.95 6.45 2.24
CA SER A 86 11.73 5.48 1.15
C SER A 86 12.94 5.19 0.30
N GLN A 87 13.91 6.09 0.25
CA GLN A 87 15.07 5.93 -0.62
C GLN A 87 16.02 4.86 -0.08
N PRO A 88 16.67 4.08 -0.95
CA PRO A 88 17.75 3.20 -0.53
C PRO A 88 18.89 4.03 0.09
N LEU A 89 19.57 3.45 1.08
CA LEU A 89 20.86 3.97 1.52
C LEU A 89 21.81 3.84 0.34
N ALA A 90 22.19 4.98 -0.25
CA ALA A 90 23.19 5.01 -1.31
C ALA A 90 24.58 4.86 -0.68
N ASP A 91 25.40 3.98 -1.24
CA ASP A 91 26.79 3.81 -0.82
C ASP A 91 27.60 5.07 -1.18
N GLY A 92 28.27 5.69 -0.21
CA GLY A 92 29.09 6.88 -0.48
C GLY A 92 29.64 7.61 0.73
N VAL A 93 30.45 8.63 0.42
CA VAL A 93 30.95 9.63 1.38
C VAL A 93 29.72 10.34 1.97
N ASN A 94 29.61 10.37 3.31
CA ASN A 94 28.47 10.90 4.11
C ASN A 94 27.38 9.90 4.55
N MET A 95 27.60 8.58 4.43
CA MET A 95 26.68 7.54 4.96
C MET A 95 26.23 7.78 6.42
N GLN A 96 27.16 8.13 7.31
CA GLN A 96 26.86 8.35 8.74
C GLN A 96 25.94 9.56 8.96
N ALA A 97 26.25 10.69 8.32
CA ALA A 97 25.43 11.91 8.42
C ALA A 97 24.02 11.68 7.86
N ARG A 98 23.92 10.96 6.74
CA ARG A 98 22.64 10.59 6.16
C ARG A 98 21.83 9.66 7.07
N GLN A 99 22.49 8.69 7.70
CA GLN A 99 21.84 7.79 8.64
C GLN A 99 21.31 8.53 9.88
N GLN A 100 22.06 9.51 10.40
CA GLN A 100 21.62 10.35 11.52
C GLN A 100 20.38 11.17 11.13
N GLN A 101 20.42 11.89 9.99
CA GLN A 101 19.29 12.65 9.49
C GLN A 101 18.03 11.78 9.32
N ARG A 102 18.18 10.56 8.77
CA ARG A 102 17.07 9.62 8.62
C ARG A 102 16.52 9.14 9.96
N SER A 103 17.38 8.89 10.95
CA SER A 103 16.95 8.51 12.30
C SER A 103 16.16 9.64 12.98
N GLU A 104 16.58 10.89 12.80
CA GLU A 104 15.87 12.06 13.32
C GLU A 104 14.50 12.22 12.65
N LEU A 105 14.43 12.09 11.33
CA LEU A 105 13.15 12.11 10.59
C LEU A 105 12.23 10.97 11.04
N ALA A 106 12.78 9.76 11.20
CA ALA A 106 12.03 8.60 11.64
C ALA A 106 11.39 8.86 13.01
N SER A 107 12.19 9.27 14.00
CA SER A 107 11.70 9.60 15.33
C SER A 107 10.65 10.72 15.31
N ARG A 108 10.90 11.80 14.54
CA ARG A 108 9.98 12.95 14.44
C ARG A 108 8.59 12.57 13.94
N TYR A 109 8.50 11.60 13.03
CA TYR A 109 7.26 11.20 12.38
C TYR A 109 6.76 9.82 12.82
N GLY A 110 7.32 9.25 13.89
CA GLY A 110 6.85 7.99 14.48
C GLY A 110 7.21 6.71 13.72
N PHE A 111 8.25 6.75 12.89
CA PHE A 111 8.87 5.55 12.31
C PHE A 111 9.97 5.04 13.26
N GLY A 112 10.04 3.73 13.51
CA GLY A 112 11.05 3.13 14.38
C GLY A 112 10.51 2.50 15.66
N ASP A 113 9.34 2.94 16.13
CA ASP A 113 8.68 2.36 17.30
C ASP A 113 7.85 1.12 16.93
N SER A 114 7.58 0.27 17.92
CA SER A 114 7.05 -1.11 17.83
C SER A 114 5.85 -1.40 16.90
N GLY A 115 5.20 -0.38 16.31
CA GLY A 115 4.10 -0.53 15.34
C GLY A 115 4.39 -0.06 13.91
N THR A 116 5.48 0.69 13.68
CA THR A 116 5.83 1.23 12.35
C THR A 116 7.32 1.02 12.12
N PRO A 117 7.72 -0.14 11.55
CA PRO A 117 9.14 -0.43 11.37
C PRO A 117 9.81 0.68 10.55
N PRO A 118 11.05 1.07 10.90
CA PRO A 118 11.81 1.98 10.07
C PRO A 118 12.08 1.25 8.75
N ALA A 119 11.97 1.97 7.63
CA ALA A 119 12.13 1.40 6.31
C ALA A 119 13.56 0.89 6.09
N THR A 120 13.79 -0.34 6.52
CA THR A 120 15.07 -1.02 6.48
C THR A 120 14.84 -2.26 5.63
N GLY A 121 14.99 -2.10 4.32
CA GLY A 121 14.72 -3.17 3.36
C GLY A 121 14.13 -2.65 2.06
N THR A 122 14.56 -3.24 0.96
CA THR A 122 14.41 -2.85 -0.46
C THR A 122 12.96 -2.76 -0.99
N GLY A 123 11.94 -2.88 -0.13
CA GLY A 123 10.55 -3.02 -0.56
C GLY A 123 9.48 -2.28 0.27
N MET A 124 9.77 -1.82 1.48
CA MET A 124 8.70 -1.34 2.39
C MET A 124 8.10 0.01 1.96
N LEU A 125 8.90 0.88 1.35
CA LEU A 125 8.50 2.27 1.09
C LEU A 125 8.63 2.70 -0.38
N ARG A 126 9.13 1.83 -1.28
CA ARG A 126 9.06 2.04 -2.74
C ARG A 126 7.60 2.08 -3.23
N THR A 127 6.73 1.37 -2.53
CA THR A 127 5.31 1.17 -2.84
C THR A 127 4.37 2.00 -1.96
N TRP A 128 4.78 2.49 -0.79
CA TRP A 128 3.88 3.30 0.06
C TRP A 128 3.56 4.67 -0.57
N VAL A 129 4.60 5.42 -0.98
CA VAL A 129 4.42 6.71 -1.69
C VAL A 129 3.79 6.50 -3.07
N SER A 130 4.07 5.37 -3.72
CA SER A 130 3.58 5.13 -5.08
C SER A 130 2.21 4.45 -5.15
N ARG A 131 1.74 3.74 -4.12
CA ARG A 131 0.63 2.77 -4.29
C ARG A 131 -0.30 2.61 -3.07
N CYS A 132 -0.01 3.19 -1.90
CA CYS A 132 -0.98 3.20 -0.78
C CYS A 132 -2.09 4.26 -0.92
N ILE A 133 -2.03 5.13 -1.94
CA ILE A 133 -3.00 6.21 -2.16
C ILE A 133 -3.82 5.93 -3.42
N SER A 134 -4.39 4.73 -3.52
CA SER A 134 -5.39 4.42 -4.56
C SER A 134 -6.80 4.25 -3.99
N ILE A 135 -7.05 4.70 -2.75
CA ILE A 135 -8.39 4.72 -2.14
C ILE A 135 -8.88 6.18 -2.00
N VAL A 136 -8.87 6.97 -3.07
CA VAL A 136 -9.80 8.11 -3.19
C VAL A 136 -10.11 8.37 -4.67
N ASN A 137 -11.41 8.19 -4.97
CA ASN A 137 -12.17 8.48 -6.19
C ASN A 137 -12.01 7.56 -7.40
#